data_AF-A0A351L0W4-F1
#
_entry.id   AF-A0A351L0W4-F1
#
_cell.length_a   1.000
_cell.length_b   1.000
_cell.length_c   1.000
_cell.angle_alpha   90.00
_cell.angle_beta   90.00
_cell.angle_gamma   90.00
#
_symmetry.space_group_name_H-M   'P 1'
#
loop_
_entity.id
_entity.type
_entity.pdbx_description
1 polymer ?
#
loop_
_entity_poly.entity_id
_entity_poly.type
_entity_poly.pdbx_seq_one_letter_code
_entity_poly.pdbx_strand_id
1 'polypeptide(L)'
;LKIAYLYQSDNQQPEEKPQYPDSKLAIIELKKYLNQMPGEWIDQLHKTAYIGDDNIIFKLLAQIPPEYSELTKALADFTHNFEFDKIIELTQT
;
A
#
# COMPACT_ATOMS: atom_id res chain seq x y z
N LEU A 1 -26.96 8.57 -6.69
CA LEU A 1 -26.32 8.48 -8.02
C LEU A 1 -24.92 7.91 -7.82
N LYS A 2 -24.60 6.80 -8.51
CA LYS A 2 -23.33 6.04 -8.41
C LYS A 2 -22.23 6.80 -9.14
N ILE A 3 -21.12 7.09 -8.45
CA ILE A 3 -19.92 7.62 -9.10
C ILE A 3 -19.13 6.41 -9.61
N ALA A 4 -19.21 6.16 -10.91
CA ALA A 4 -18.38 5.16 -11.58
C ALA A 4 -17.06 5.83 -11.95
N TYR A 5 -15.98 5.43 -11.29
CA TYR A 5 -14.63 5.80 -11.70
C TYR A 5 -14.30 5.02 -12.98
N LEU A 6 -14.31 5.71 -14.13
CA LEU A 6 -13.80 5.20 -15.39
C LEU A 6 -12.34 5.63 -15.52
N TYR A 7 -11.40 4.76 -15.14
CA TYR A 7 -10.03 4.89 -15.63
C TYR A 7 -9.94 4.16 -16.98
N GLN A 8 -9.70 4.95 -18.02
CA GLN A 8 -9.57 4.50 -19.40
C GLN A 8 -8.17 3.89 -19.60
N SER A 9 -8.12 2.60 -19.92
CA SER A 9 -6.91 1.87 -20.26
C SER A 9 -6.51 2.12 -21.72
N ASP A 10 -5.21 2.28 -21.98
CA ASP A 10 -4.65 2.02 -23.31
C ASP A 10 -3.35 1.19 -23.20
N ASN A 11 -3.36 0.09 -23.96
CA ASN A 11 -2.27 -0.74 -24.46
C ASN A 11 -1.59 -1.87 -23.64
N GLN A 12 -2.24 -3.04 -23.73
CA GLN A 12 -1.77 -4.30 -24.37
C GLN A 12 -0.69 -5.19 -23.70
N GLN A 13 -1.21 -6.20 -22.97
CA GLN A 13 -0.92 -7.66 -22.95
C GLN A 13 0.39 -8.23 -22.33
N PRO A 14 0.38 -9.48 -21.81
CA PRO A 14 -0.71 -10.35 -21.32
C PRO A 14 -0.44 -10.81 -19.85
N GLU A 15 -1.17 -11.80 -19.36
CA GLU A 15 -0.87 -12.61 -18.15
C GLU A 15 -1.67 -12.27 -16.88
N GLU A 16 -2.69 -13.11 -16.68
CA GLU A 16 -3.17 -13.64 -15.40
C GLU A 16 -3.77 -12.68 -14.35
N LYS A 17 -5.07 -12.86 -14.12
CA LYS A 17 -5.88 -12.22 -13.07
C LYS A 17 -5.10 -12.05 -11.75
N PRO A 18 -5.24 -10.90 -11.06
CA PRO A 18 -5.55 -10.91 -9.65
C PRO A 18 -7.07 -10.86 -9.57
N GLN A 19 -7.67 -12.02 -9.35
CA GLN A 19 -8.94 -12.09 -8.67
C GLN A 19 -8.69 -11.45 -7.32
N TYR A 20 -8.97 -10.15 -7.16
CA TYR A 20 -8.84 -9.46 -5.88
C TYR A 20 -9.59 -10.32 -4.87
N PRO A 21 -8.89 -11.04 -3.98
CA PRO A 21 -9.56 -11.76 -2.93
C PRO A 21 -10.21 -10.68 -2.09
N ASP A 22 -11.44 -10.95 -1.63
CA ASP A 22 -12.16 -10.23 -0.58
C ASP A 22 -11.23 -9.27 0.19
N SER A 23 -11.43 -7.95 0.04
CA SER A 23 -10.47 -6.87 0.40
C SER A 23 -9.80 -7.01 1.78
N LYS A 24 -10.42 -7.78 2.67
CA LYS A 24 -9.92 -8.18 3.98
C LYS A 24 -8.72 -9.14 3.95
N LEU A 25 -8.68 -10.10 3.03
CA LEU A 25 -7.58 -11.07 2.88
C LEU A 25 -6.29 -10.36 2.45
N ALA A 26 -6.38 -9.37 1.56
CA ALA A 26 -5.24 -8.56 1.13
C ALA A 26 -4.63 -7.77 2.29
N ILE A 27 -5.46 -7.20 3.18
CA ILE A 27 -5.00 -6.47 4.38
C ILE A 27 -4.26 -7.40 5.36
N ILE A 28 -4.73 -8.64 5.54
CA ILE A 28 -4.09 -9.62 6.43
C ILE A 28 -2.69 -9.99 5.91
N GLU A 29 -2.56 -10.25 4.61
CA GLU A 29 -1.26 -10.55 3.99
C GLU A 29 -0.32 -9.34 4.04
N LEU A 30 -0.81 -8.12 3.78
CA LEU A 30 -0.04 -6.88 3.96
C LEU A 30 0.48 -6.71 5.38
N LYS A 31 -0.36 -6.94 6.41
CA LYS A 31 0.05 -6.91 7.82
C LYS A 31 1.11 -7.95 8.14
N LYS A 32 1.03 -9.13 7.52
CA LYS A 32 2.02 -10.20 7.70
C LYS A 32 3.38 -9.79 7.13
N TYR A 33 3.41 -9.16 5.95
CA TYR A 33 4.64 -8.61 5.37
C TYR A 33 5.19 -7.43 6.17
N LEU A 34 4.31 -6.54 6.64
CA LEU A 34 4.67 -5.44 7.54
C LEU A 34 5.35 -5.94 8.81
N ASN A 35 4.86 -7.01 9.42
CA ASN A 35 5.48 -7.62 10.60
C ASN A 35 6.88 -8.23 10.36
N GLN A 36 7.28 -8.44 9.10
CA GLN A 36 8.65 -8.85 8.76
C GLN A 36 9.60 -7.66 8.67
N MET A 37 9.08 -6.44 8.54
CA MET A 37 9.88 -5.22 8.49
C MET A 37 10.35 -4.84 9.91
N PRO A 38 11.49 -4.16 10.04
CA PRO A 38 11.98 -3.71 11.34
C PRO A 38 10.98 -2.73 11.98
N GLY A 39 10.77 -2.86 13.29
CA GLY A 39 9.80 -2.04 14.03
C GLY A 39 10.05 -0.53 13.91
N GLU A 40 11.31 -0.10 13.81
CA GLU A 40 11.66 1.30 13.55
C GLU A 40 11.11 1.81 12.22
N TRP A 41 11.13 0.97 11.17
CA TRP A 41 10.59 1.32 9.86
C TRP A 41 9.05 1.41 9.90
N ILE A 42 8.40 0.49 10.62
CA ILE A 42 6.94 0.50 10.80
C ILE A 42 6.50 1.77 11.56
N ASP A 43 7.21 2.11 12.64
CA ASP A 43 6.94 3.32 13.43
C ASP A 43 7.17 4.60 12.61
N GLN A 44 8.22 4.63 11.79
CA GLN A 44 8.47 5.75 10.89
C GLN A 44 7.37 5.87 9.83
N LEU A 45 6.92 4.75 9.25
CA LEU A 45 5.82 4.74 8.29
C LEU A 45 4.51 5.23 8.94
N HIS A 46 4.18 4.73 10.14
CA HIS A 46 3.01 5.16 10.91
C HIS A 46 3.04 6.67 11.18
N LYS A 47 4.15 7.19 11.71
CA LYS A 47 4.33 8.63 11.98
C LYS A 47 4.22 9.47 10.72
N THR A 48 4.81 9.00 9.63
CA THR A 48 4.80 9.72 8.36
C THR A 48 3.40 9.76 7.77
N ALA A 49 2.67 8.64 7.80
CA ALA A 49 1.27 8.59 7.41
C ALA A 49 0.40 9.49 8.29
N TYR A 50 0.66 9.52 9.60
CA TYR A 50 -0.03 10.41 10.53
C TYR A 50 0.19 11.91 10.21
N ILE A 51 1.41 12.28 9.80
CA ILE A 51 1.75 13.65 9.39
C ILE A 51 1.25 13.95 7.96
N GLY A 52 0.98 12.90 7.16
CA GLY A 52 0.55 13.02 5.76
C GLY A 52 1.68 13.37 4.79
N ASP A 53 2.93 13.01 5.12
CA ASP A 53 4.10 13.32 4.27
C ASP A 53 4.34 12.19 3.26
N ASP A 54 3.77 12.35 2.06
CA ASP A 54 3.91 11.43 0.94
C ASP A 54 5.37 11.25 0.49
N ASN A 55 6.19 12.32 0.54
CA ASN A 55 7.58 12.30 0.13
C ASN A 55 8.41 11.34 0.97
N ILE A 56 8.21 11.35 2.29
CA ILE A 56 8.89 10.42 3.19
C ILE A 56 8.35 9.00 3.02
N ILE A 57 7.04 8.83 2.76
CA ILE A 57 6.48 7.50 2.47
C ILE A 57 7.15 6.90 1.24
N PHE A 58 7.22 7.61 0.12
CA PHE A 58 7.90 7.09 -1.09
C PHE A 58 9.38 6.76 -0.86
N LYS A 59 10.08 7.52 0.00
CA LYS A 59 11.46 7.18 0.41
C LYS A 59 11.53 5.90 1.24
N LEU A 60 10.56 5.65 2.12
CA LEU A 60 10.44 4.40 2.87
C LEU A 60 10.14 3.23 1.93
N LEU A 61 9.27 3.43 0.94
CA LEU A 61 8.91 2.45 -0.07
C LEU A 61 10.11 2.04 -0.94
N ALA A 62 11.00 2.99 -1.25
CA ALA A 62 12.22 2.71 -2.00
C ALA A 62 13.24 1.83 -1.22
N GLN A 63 13.11 1.74 0.10
CA GLN A 63 13.95 0.87 0.94
C GLN A 63 13.40 -0.55 1.05
N ILE A 64 12.17 -0.79 0.58
CA ILE A 64 11.54 -2.10 0.64
C ILE A 64 12.20 -3.03 -0.40
N PRO A 65 12.62 -4.25 -0.01
CA PRO A 65 13.09 -5.27 -0.94
C PRO A 65 12.08 -5.57 -2.05
N PRO A 66 12.53 -5.91 -3.28
CA PRO A 66 11.63 -6.27 -4.37
C PRO A 66 10.76 -7.50 -4.07
N GLU A 67 11.17 -8.34 -3.11
CA GLU A 67 10.38 -9.48 -2.59
C GLU A 67 9.03 -9.03 -2.00
N TYR A 68 8.95 -7.81 -1.47
CA TYR A 68 7.72 -7.24 -0.95
C TYR A 68 7.11 -6.20 -1.91
N SER A 69 7.27 -6.40 -3.22
CA SER A 69 6.73 -5.49 -4.23
C SER A 69 5.21 -5.28 -4.13
N GLU A 70 4.46 -6.28 -3.64
CA GLU A 70 3.02 -6.14 -3.36
C GLU A 70 2.75 -5.14 -2.23
N LEU A 71 3.54 -5.17 -1.16
CA LEU A 71 3.46 -4.20 -0.05
C LEU A 71 3.78 -2.79 -0.55
N THR A 72 4.86 -2.65 -1.33
CA THR A 72 5.26 -1.38 -1.91
C THR A 72 4.17 -0.79 -2.80
N LYS A 73 3.57 -1.61 -3.68
CA LYS A 73 2.47 -1.17 -4.54
C LYS A 73 1.26 -0.74 -3.72
N ALA A 74 0.82 -1.55 -2.77
CA ALA A 74 -0.33 -1.22 -1.93
C ALA A 74 -0.14 0.09 -1.16
N LEU A 75 1.03 0.29 -0.54
CA LEU A 75 1.35 1.52 0.18
C LEU A 75 1.49 2.72 -0.76
N ALA A 76 2.07 2.54 -1.95
CA ALA A 76 2.13 3.58 -2.97
C ALA A 76 0.73 4.00 -3.42
N ASP A 77 -0.16 3.04 -3.68
CA ASP A 77 -1.57 3.28 -4.02
C ASP A 77 -2.28 4.05 -2.90
N PHE A 78 -2.11 3.66 -1.63
CA PHE A 78 -2.70 4.40 -0.51
C PHE A 78 -2.15 5.82 -0.43
N THR A 79 -0.84 6.01 -0.64
CA THR A 79 -0.20 7.33 -0.63
C THR A 79 -0.71 8.20 -1.78
N HIS A 80 -0.80 7.65 -2.98
CA HIS A 80 -1.32 8.35 -4.16
C HIS A 80 -2.79 8.73 -4.03
N ASN A 81 -3.59 7.91 -3.36
CA ASN A 81 -5.00 8.18 -3.10
C ASN A 81 -5.23 9.00 -1.82
N PHE A 82 -4.16 9.48 -1.18
CA PHE A 82 -4.21 10.19 0.11
C PHE A 82 -4.91 9.40 1.24
N GLU A 83 -4.94 8.07 1.12
CA GLU A 83 -5.55 7.14 2.08
C GLU A 83 -4.58 6.82 3.22
N PHE A 84 -4.00 7.85 3.85
CA PHE A 84 -3.05 7.67 4.95
C PHE A 84 -3.67 6.96 6.16
N ASP A 85 -4.98 7.13 6.39
CA ASP A 85 -5.74 6.40 7.41
C ASP A 85 -5.58 4.88 7.29
N LYS A 86 -5.54 4.34 6.07
CA LYS A 86 -5.33 2.90 5.84
C LYS A 86 -3.92 2.47 6.21
N ILE A 87 -2.93 3.31 5.91
CA ILE A 87 -1.53 3.05 6.28
C ILE A 87 -1.38 3.06 7.80
N ILE A 88 -2.06 3.99 8.48
CA ILE A 88 -2.11 4.05 9.95
C ILE A 88 -2.77 2.78 10.50
N GLU A 89 -3.93 2.37 10.00
CA GLU A 89 -4.62 1.13 10.45
C GLU A 89 -3.76 -0.14 10.24
N LEU A 90 -2.99 -0.17 9.16
CA LEU A 90 -2.06 -1.25 8.85
C LEU A 90 -0.87 -1.31 9.80
N THR A 91 -0.37 -0.15 10.23
CA THR A 91 0.81 -0.03 11.10
C THR A 91 0.46 0.04 12.58
N GLN A 92 -0.81 0.29 12.92
CA GLN A 92 -1.35 0.24 14.27
C GLN A 92 -1.35 -1.22 14.77
N THR A 93 -0.44 -1.50 15.70
CA THR A 93 -0.23 -2.78 16.38
C THR A 93 -0.50 -2.62 17.87
#